data_AF-A0A2E7WG78-F1
#
_entry.id   AF-A0A2E7WG78-F1
#
_cell.length_a   1.000
_cell.length_b   1.000
_cell.length_c   1.000
_cell.angle_alpha   90.00
_cell.angle_beta   90.00
_cell.angle_gamma   90.00
#
_symmetry.space_group_name_H-M   'P 1'
#
loop_
_entity.id
_entity.type
_entity.pdbx_description
1 polymer ?
#
loop_
_entity_poly.entity_id
_entity_poly.type
_entity_poly.pdbx_seq_one_letter_code
_entity_poly.pdbx_strand_id
1 'polypeptide(L)'
;MRNNQIIPSTRELRENVSHRLSLAVTKVGSVTEISQMIGVNRTKFSRYLSGKSMPRPEILYQLSLQLDLPLEWFFSSDSDFKSESAVLQFGSAMSELVRGRNFQIMDDVVQDGFYLLWKGMFNQASGAEALICSVTSYAGVKKIKLSIRRALAD
;
A
#
# COMPACT_ATOMS: atom_id res chain seq x y z
N MET A 1 -7.40 -26.45 -14.77
CA MET A 1 -8.13 -25.18 -14.96
C MET A 1 -7.16 -24.21 -15.63
N ARG A 2 -7.34 -23.93 -16.93
CA ARG A 2 -6.44 -23.02 -17.65
C ARG A 2 -6.63 -21.62 -17.07
N ASN A 3 -5.54 -21.07 -16.53
CA ASN A 3 -5.49 -19.72 -15.99
C ASN A 3 -5.95 -18.78 -17.09
N ASN A 4 -7.11 -18.14 -16.91
CA ASN A 4 -7.66 -17.19 -17.87
C ASN A 4 -6.82 -15.91 -17.77
N GLN A 5 -5.61 -15.94 -18.33
CA GLN A 5 -4.80 -14.73 -18.50
C GLN A 5 -5.57 -13.86 -19.49
N ILE A 6 -6.34 -12.93 -18.94
CA ILE A 6 -6.93 -11.82 -19.69
C ILE A 6 -5.73 -11.05 -20.24
N ILE A 7 -5.44 -11.23 -21.53
CA ILE A 7 -4.41 -10.46 -22.20
C ILE A 7 -4.88 -9.00 -22.13
N PRO A 8 -4.16 -8.12 -21.42
CA PRO A 8 -4.61 -6.74 -21.26
C PRO A 8 -4.70 -6.07 -22.62
N SER A 9 -5.74 -5.26 -22.81
CA SER A 9 -5.84 -4.44 -24.00
C SER A 9 -4.64 -3.49 -24.08
N THR A 10 -4.30 -3.07 -25.30
CA THR A 10 -3.20 -2.11 -25.52
C THR A 10 -3.42 -0.79 -24.79
N ARG A 11 -4.68 -0.44 -24.52
CA ARG A 11 -5.08 0.72 -23.72
C ARG A 11 -4.75 0.51 -22.25
N GLU A 12 -5.18 -0.60 -21.66
CA GLU A 12 -4.92 -0.93 -20.24
C GLU A 12 -3.41 -1.04 -19.98
N LEU A 13 -2.66 -1.65 -20.90
CA LEU A 13 -1.20 -1.71 -20.80
C LEU A 13 -0.58 -0.31 -20.72
N ARG A 14 -1.04 0.61 -21.58
CA ARG A 14 -0.55 1.98 -21.61
C ARG A 14 -0.92 2.76 -20.35
N GLU A 15 -2.14 2.56 -19.84
CA GLU A 15 -2.61 3.16 -18.59
C GLU A 15 -1.77 2.66 -17.41
N ASN A 16 -1.53 1.35 -17.30
CA ASN A 16 -0.67 0.74 -16.27
C ASN A 16 0.76 1.29 -16.31
N VAL A 17 1.38 1.32 -17.49
CA VAL A 17 2.74 1.87 -17.66
C VAL A 17 2.78 3.35 -17.27
N SER A 18 1.78 4.15 -17.68
CA SER A 18 1.72 5.57 -17.30
C SER A 18 1.60 5.75 -15.79
N HIS A 19 0.79 4.93 -15.12
CA HIS A 19 0.62 4.94 -13.67
C HIS A 19 1.93 4.58 -12.95
N ARG A 20 2.60 3.51 -13.37
CA ARG A 20 3.91 3.09 -12.84
C ARG A 20 4.97 4.17 -13.01
N LEU A 21 5.00 4.86 -14.16
CA LEU A 21 5.90 6.00 -14.36
C LEU A 21 5.58 7.16 -13.40
N SER A 22 4.30 7.43 -13.11
CA SER A 22 3.93 8.43 -12.10
C SER A 22 4.45 8.04 -10.71
N LEU A 23 4.33 6.77 -10.31
CA LEU A 23 4.87 6.28 -9.04
C LEU A 23 6.40 6.41 -8.97
N ALA A 24 7.10 6.10 -10.07
CA ALA A 24 8.54 6.30 -10.16
C ALA A 24 8.92 7.79 -10.00
N VAL A 25 8.15 8.70 -10.59
CA VAL A 25 8.32 10.15 -10.40
C VAL A 25 8.10 10.56 -8.95
N THR A 26 7.07 10.03 -8.29
CA THR A 26 6.83 10.34 -6.86
C THR A 26 7.98 9.89 -5.98
N LYS A 27 8.63 8.75 -6.28
CA LYS A 27 9.79 8.24 -5.52
C LYS A 27 11.02 9.16 -5.63
N VAL A 28 11.26 9.74 -6.81
CA VAL A 28 12.40 10.65 -7.05
C VAL A 28 12.06 12.10 -6.65
N GLY A 29 10.81 12.52 -6.79
CA GLY A 29 10.34 13.86 -6.43
C GLY A 29 10.41 14.89 -7.57
N SER A 30 10.96 14.55 -8.74
CA SER A 30 11.09 15.51 -9.86
C SER A 30 10.99 14.85 -11.24
N VAL A 31 10.07 15.37 -12.07
CA VAL A 31 9.92 14.99 -13.49
C VAL A 31 11.15 15.40 -14.31
N THR A 32 11.73 16.56 -14.01
CA THR A 32 12.88 17.11 -14.74
C THR A 32 14.12 16.26 -14.51
N GLU A 33 14.32 15.83 -13.27
CA GLU A 33 15.46 14.99 -12.87
C GLU A 33 15.43 13.64 -13.57
N ILE A 34 14.28 12.94 -13.57
CA ILE A 34 14.13 11.67 -14.29
C ILE A 34 14.31 11.86 -15.80
N SER A 35 13.76 12.94 -16.37
CA SER A 35 13.90 13.23 -17.80
C SER A 35 15.38 13.40 -18.21
N GLN A 36 16.16 14.08 -17.38
CA GLN A 36 17.60 14.26 -17.59
C GLN A 36 18.37 12.95 -17.41
N MET A 37 18.06 12.20 -16.35
CA MET A 37 18.69 10.91 -16.02
C MET A 37 18.59 9.89 -17.18
N ILE A 38 17.45 9.85 -17.87
CA ILE A 38 17.22 8.92 -18.99
C ILE A 38 17.51 9.54 -20.37
N GLY A 39 17.95 10.80 -20.41
CA GLY A 39 18.26 11.52 -21.65
C GLY A 39 17.05 11.78 -22.56
N VAL A 40 15.85 11.94 -21.99
CA VAL A 40 14.61 12.19 -22.74
C VAL A 40 14.11 13.61 -22.51
N ASN A 41 13.67 14.29 -23.57
CA ASN A 41 13.05 15.61 -23.44
C ASN A 41 11.84 15.58 -22.48
N ARG A 42 11.78 16.52 -21.53
CA ARG A 42 10.71 16.67 -20.55
C ARG A 42 9.30 16.63 -21.17
N THR A 43 9.11 17.23 -22.35
CA THR A 43 7.82 17.22 -23.06
C THR A 43 7.45 15.81 -23.54
N LYS A 44 8.43 15.05 -24.01
CA LYS A 44 8.23 13.65 -24.43
C LYS A 44 7.92 12.77 -23.22
N PHE A 45 8.66 12.95 -22.13
CA PHE A 45 8.42 12.22 -20.88
C PHE A 45 7.04 12.55 -20.27
N SER A 46 6.60 13.81 -20.33
CA SER A 46 5.26 14.22 -19.88
C SER A 46 4.12 13.57 -20.69
N ARG A 47 4.36 13.27 -21.98
CA ARG A 47 3.40 12.49 -22.79
C ARG A 47 3.33 11.03 -22.36
N TYR A 48 4.41 10.46 -21.82
CA TYR A 48 4.39 9.12 -21.24
C TYR A 48 3.58 9.10 -19.94
N LEU A 49 3.81 10.07 -19.05
CA LEU A 49 3.07 10.19 -17.79
C LEU A 49 1.56 10.37 -17.99
N SER A 50 1.16 11.08 -19.05
CA SER A 50 -0.26 11.26 -19.38
C SER A 50 -0.86 10.12 -20.21
N GLY A 51 -0.09 9.07 -20.53
CA GLY A 51 -0.55 7.95 -21.35
C GLY A 51 -0.86 8.33 -22.81
N LYS A 52 -0.43 9.51 -23.28
CA LYS A 52 -0.62 9.97 -24.67
C LYS A 52 0.31 9.24 -25.65
N SER A 53 1.43 8.72 -25.17
CA SER A 53 2.37 7.90 -25.93
C SER A 53 3.02 6.85 -25.04
N MET A 54 3.39 5.71 -25.60
CA MET A 54 4.10 4.67 -24.85
C MET A 54 5.61 4.90 -24.90
N PRO A 55 6.34 4.73 -23.78
CA PRO A 55 7.80 4.72 -23.80
C PRO A 55 8.30 3.60 -24.69
N ARG A 56 9.45 3.82 -25.36
CA ARG A 56 10.12 2.73 -26.07
C ARG A 56 10.78 1.78 -25.07
N PRO A 57 10.99 0.50 -25.44
CA PRO A 57 11.65 -0.47 -24.57
C PRO A 57 12.99 -0.01 -24.02
N GLU A 58 13.79 0.71 -24.82
CA GLU A 58 15.10 1.21 -24.39
C GLU A 58 14.98 2.24 -23.26
N ILE A 59 13.92 3.04 -23.25
CA ILE A 59 13.65 4.03 -22.21
C ILE A 59 13.26 3.35 -20.90
N LEU A 60 12.42 2.31 -20.99
CA LEU A 60 12.03 1.51 -19.81
C LEU A 60 13.24 0.78 -19.21
N TYR A 61 14.13 0.27 -20.06
CA TYR A 61 15.37 -0.36 -19.62
C TYR A 61 16.31 0.63 -18.91
N GLN A 62 16.47 1.85 -19.44
CA GLN A 62 17.25 2.89 -18.76
C GLN A 62 16.63 3.28 -17.41
N LEU A 63 15.29 3.42 -17.34
CA LEU A 63 14.60 3.66 -16.07
C LEU A 63 14.83 2.52 -15.07
N SER A 64 14.78 1.27 -15.53
CA SER A 64 15.04 0.08 -14.70
C SER A 64 16.43 0.12 -14.08
N LEU A 65 17.47 0.40 -14.89
CA LEU A 65 18.85 0.51 -14.41
C LEU A 65 19.07 1.66 -13.43
N GLN A 66 18.49 2.83 -13.71
CA GLN A 66 18.76 4.04 -12.93
C GLN A 66 17.98 4.07 -11.60
N LEU A 67 16.80 3.42 -11.56
CA LEU A 67 15.93 3.41 -10.38
C LEU A 67 16.02 2.12 -9.57
N ASP A 68 16.84 1.17 -10.00
CA ASP A 68 16.97 -0.18 -9.45
C ASP A 68 15.60 -0.87 -9.32
N LEU A 69 14.84 -0.86 -10.43
CA LEU A 69 13.52 -1.45 -10.52
C LEU A 69 13.51 -2.57 -11.57
N PRO A 70 12.91 -3.74 -11.31
CA PRO A 70 12.73 -4.78 -12.31
C PRO A 70 11.96 -4.25 -13.53
N LEU A 71 12.33 -4.66 -14.75
CA LEU A 71 11.67 -4.17 -15.96
C LEU A 71 10.18 -4.56 -16.00
N GLU A 72 9.86 -5.73 -15.46
CA GLU A 72 8.52 -6.28 -15.33
C GLU A 72 7.62 -5.39 -14.47
N TRP A 73 8.20 -4.64 -13.51
CA TRP A 73 7.48 -3.75 -12.60
C TRP A 73 6.65 -2.70 -13.36
N PHE A 74 7.15 -2.19 -14.49
CA PHE A 74 6.42 -1.20 -15.30
C PHE A 74 5.15 -1.75 -15.94
N PHE A 75 5.05 -3.07 -16.06
CA PHE A 75 3.92 -3.76 -16.69
C PHE A 75 2.99 -4.43 -15.68
N SER A 76 3.41 -4.54 -14.42
CA SER A 76 2.62 -5.14 -13.36
C SER A 76 1.38 -4.31 -13.02
N SER A 77 0.24 -4.96 -12.90
CA SER A 77 -0.99 -4.33 -12.40
C SER A 77 -0.92 -4.15 -10.89
N ASP A 78 -1.63 -3.16 -10.32
CA ASP A 78 -1.66 -3.00 -8.86
C ASP A 78 -2.33 -4.18 -8.14
N SER A 79 -3.17 -4.95 -8.84
CA SER A 79 -3.68 -6.23 -8.36
C SER A 79 -2.60 -7.31 -8.17
N ASP A 80 -1.45 -7.20 -8.84
CA ASP A 80 -0.35 -8.16 -8.70
C ASP A 80 0.48 -7.91 -7.43
N PHE A 81 0.47 -6.67 -6.91
CA PHE A 81 1.09 -6.35 -5.63
C PHE A 81 0.12 -6.68 -4.50
N LYS A 82 0.19 -7.92 -4.00
CA LYS A 82 -0.45 -8.27 -2.73
C LYS A 82 0.01 -7.27 -1.66
N SER A 83 -0.94 -6.45 -1.21
CA SER A 83 -0.87 -5.50 -0.08
C SER A 83 -0.45 -6.13 1.25
N GLU A 84 -0.26 -7.44 1.28
CA GLU A 84 0.20 -8.24 2.41
C GLU A 84 1.56 -7.76 2.94
N SER A 85 2.52 -7.39 2.08
CA SER A 85 3.87 -7.01 2.52
C SER A 85 3.93 -5.65 3.25
N ALA A 86 3.29 -4.61 2.69
CA ALA A 86 3.34 -3.26 3.27
C ALA A 86 2.56 -3.15 4.59
N VAL A 87 1.43 -3.85 4.71
CA VAL A 87 0.62 -3.88 5.94
C VAL A 87 1.29 -4.69 7.04
N LEU A 88 1.97 -5.79 6.71
CA LEU A 88 2.74 -6.57 7.68
C LEU A 88 3.96 -5.80 8.20
N GLN A 89 4.67 -5.06 7.35
CA GLN A 89 5.81 -4.22 7.76
C GLN A 89 5.39 -3.07 8.68
N PHE A 90 4.28 -2.38 8.38
CA PHE A 90 3.76 -1.33 9.26
C PHE A 90 3.22 -1.92 10.57
N GLY A 91 2.49 -3.04 10.49
CA GLY A 91 1.98 -3.76 11.65
C GLY A 91 3.09 -4.26 12.59
N SER A 92 4.20 -4.77 12.04
CA SER A 92 5.35 -5.21 12.82
C SER A 92 6.07 -4.03 13.49
N ALA A 93 6.32 -2.94 12.75
CA ALA A 93 6.95 -1.73 13.29
C ALA A 93 6.10 -1.11 14.41
N MET A 94 4.78 -1.01 14.21
CA MET A 94 3.86 -0.53 15.25
C MET A 94 3.80 -1.47 16.45
N SER A 95 3.80 -2.79 16.23
CA SER A 95 3.86 -3.76 17.32
C SER A 95 5.14 -3.62 18.14
N GLU A 96 6.30 -3.39 17.54
CA GLU A 96 7.55 -3.17 18.27
C GLU A 96 7.54 -1.88 19.09
N LEU A 97 6.94 -0.81 18.56
CA LEU A 97 6.81 0.47 19.26
C LEU A 97 5.89 0.39 20.49
N VAL A 98 4.85 -0.44 20.42
CA VAL A 98 3.82 -0.50 21.47
C VAL A 98 4.05 -1.64 22.47
N ARG A 99 4.68 -2.74 22.05
CA ARG A 99 4.82 -3.96 22.87
C ARG A 99 5.66 -3.70 24.13
N GLY A 100 5.09 -4.05 25.28
CA GLY A 100 5.77 -3.97 26.58
C GLY A 100 5.89 -2.56 27.17
N ARG A 101 5.29 -1.54 26.53
CA ARG A 101 5.27 -0.17 27.04
C ARG A 101 3.96 0.12 27.75
N ASN A 102 4.04 0.88 28.83
CA ASN A 102 2.89 1.43 29.53
C ASN A 102 2.67 2.87 29.04
N PHE A 103 1.45 3.18 28.63
CA PHE A 103 1.08 4.51 28.19
C PHE A 103 0.22 5.18 29.27
N GLN A 104 0.53 6.42 29.59
CA GLN A 104 -0.37 7.26 30.38
C GLN A 104 -1.40 7.84 29.43
N ILE A 105 -2.65 7.40 29.58
CA ILE A 105 -3.77 7.87 28.78
C ILE A 105 -4.57 8.81 29.68
N MET A 106 -4.89 10.00 29.19
CA MET A 106 -5.74 10.94 29.93
C MET A 106 -7.18 10.40 29.99
N ASP A 107 -7.83 10.57 31.14
CA ASP A 107 -9.18 10.02 31.40
C ASP A 107 -10.27 10.58 30.49
N ASP A 108 -10.08 11.77 29.92
CA ASP A 108 -10.96 12.40 28.94
C ASP A 108 -10.88 11.76 27.55
N VAL A 109 -9.76 11.11 27.23
CA VAL A 109 -9.52 10.47 25.93
C VAL A 109 -10.08 9.04 25.89
N VAL A 110 -9.92 8.27 26.97
CA VAL A 110 -10.40 6.88 27.05
C VAL A 110 -11.10 6.63 28.39
N GLN A 111 -12.42 6.53 28.31
CA GLN A 111 -13.30 6.21 29.43
C GLN A 111 -13.27 4.72 29.77
N ASP A 112 -13.69 4.39 30.99
CA ASP A 112 -13.87 3.00 31.38
C ASP A 112 -15.08 2.42 30.68
N GLY A 113 -14.95 1.21 30.14
CA GLY A 113 -16.02 0.56 29.40
C GLY A 113 -15.55 -0.41 28.34
N PHE A 114 -16.49 -0.82 27.49
CA PHE A 114 -16.25 -1.70 26.36
C PHE A 114 -16.14 -0.89 25.06
N TYR A 115 -15.07 -1.14 24.32
CA TYR A 115 -14.83 -0.60 23.00
C TYR A 115 -14.90 -1.74 22.00
N LEU A 116 -15.62 -1.51 20.90
CA LEU A 116 -15.82 -2.47 19.85
C LEU A 116 -15.40 -1.83 18.53
N LEU A 117 -14.30 -2.34 17.97
CA LEU A 117 -13.82 -1.94 16.66
C LEU A 117 -14.12 -3.06 15.68
N TRP A 118 -14.85 -2.74 14.62
CA TRP A 118 -15.09 -3.65 13.49
C TRP A 118 -14.27 -3.20 12.30
N LYS A 119 -13.63 -4.15 11.64
CA LYS A 119 -13.03 -3.93 10.31
C LYS A 119 -13.38 -5.08 9.38
N GLY A 120 -13.59 -4.76 8.10
CA GLY A 120 -13.73 -5.78 7.06
C GLY A 120 -12.43 -6.59 6.90
N MET A 121 -12.54 -7.88 6.62
CA MET A 121 -11.40 -8.72 6.31
C MET A 121 -10.98 -8.49 4.86
N PHE A 122 -9.72 -8.10 4.65
CA PHE A 122 -9.23 -7.73 3.31
C PHE A 122 -9.05 -8.94 2.38
N ASN A 123 -8.86 -10.14 2.93
CA ASN A 123 -8.66 -11.38 2.16
C ASN A 123 -9.98 -12.10 1.84
N GLN A 124 -11.12 -11.62 2.36
CA GLN A 124 -12.42 -12.26 2.20
C GLN A 124 -13.50 -11.19 2.08
N ALA A 125 -14.12 -11.10 0.91
CA ALA A 125 -15.07 -10.04 0.55
C ALA A 125 -16.28 -9.89 1.51
N SER A 126 -16.59 -10.94 2.28
CA SER A 126 -17.71 -11.00 3.23
C SER A 126 -17.27 -11.20 4.70
N GLY A 127 -15.97 -11.22 4.99
CA GLY A 127 -15.46 -11.45 6.33
C GLY A 127 -15.39 -10.18 7.19
N ALA A 128 -15.62 -10.29 8.50
CA ALA A 128 -15.39 -9.20 9.45
C ALA A 128 -14.53 -9.66 10.64
N GLU A 129 -13.59 -8.81 11.05
CA GLU A 129 -12.83 -8.98 12.30
C GLU A 129 -13.31 -7.94 13.32
N ALA A 130 -13.79 -8.44 14.45
CA ALA A 130 -14.19 -7.64 15.60
C ALA A 130 -13.07 -7.68 16.65
N LEU A 131 -12.60 -6.50 17.03
CA LEU A 131 -11.74 -6.30 18.19
C LEU A 131 -12.58 -5.75 19.33
N ILE A 132 -12.70 -6.53 20.39
CA ILE A 132 -13.32 -6.09 21.65
C ILE A 132 -12.19 -5.71 22.60
N CYS A 133 -12.30 -4.52 23.17
CA CYS A 133 -11.41 -4.01 24.20
C CYS A 133 -12.24 -3.69 25.44
N SER A 134 -11.83 -4.18 26.60
CA SER A 134 -12.33 -3.68 27.89
C SER A 134 -11.28 -2.78 28.52
N VAL A 135 -11.67 -1.56 28.88
CA VAL A 135 -10.84 -0.60 29.59
C VAL A 135 -11.35 -0.46 31.01
N THR A 136 -10.48 -0.72 31.98
CA THR A 136 -10.79 -0.59 33.40
C THR A 136 -9.69 0.21 34.08
N SER A 137 -10.04 1.28 34.80
CA SER A 137 -9.12 1.98 35.68
C SER A 137 -8.98 1.27 37.02
N TYR A 138 -7.74 1.09 37.47
CA TYR A 138 -7.44 0.70 38.83
C TYR A 138 -6.27 1.54 39.36
N ALA A 139 -6.49 2.24 40.48
CA ALA A 139 -5.48 3.10 41.12
C ALA A 139 -4.83 4.14 40.16
N GLY A 140 -5.62 4.75 39.27
CA GLY A 140 -5.13 5.74 38.29
C GLY A 140 -4.41 5.15 37.08
N VAL A 141 -4.33 3.81 36.97
CA VAL A 141 -3.76 3.11 35.83
C VAL A 141 -4.87 2.49 34.99
N LYS A 142 -4.91 2.83 33.70
CA LYS A 142 -5.81 2.21 32.72
C LYS A 142 -5.29 0.83 32.33
N LYS A 143 -6.08 -0.20 32.60
CA LYS A 143 -5.81 -1.56 32.13
C LYS A 143 -6.67 -1.85 30.90
N ILE A 144 -6.01 -2.12 29.78
CA ILE A 144 -6.65 -2.47 28.51
C ILE A 144 -6.53 -3.97 28.30
N LYS A 145 -7.65 -4.67 28.17
CA LYS A 145 -7.69 -6.09 27.81
C LYS A 145 -8.35 -6.24 26.45
N LEU A 146 -7.59 -6.78 25.50
CA LEU A 146 -8.04 -7.01 24.13
C LEU A 146 -8.53 -8.45 23.96
N SER A 147 -9.58 -8.63 23.16
CA SER A 147 -10.05 -9.93 22.69
C SER A 147 -10.43 -9.80 21.22
N ILE A 148 -9.84 -10.64 20.38
CA ILE A 148 -10.08 -10.64 18.94
C ILE A 148 -11.06 -11.76 18.61
N ARG A 149 -12.06 -11.45 17.79
CA ARG A 149 -13.02 -12.40 17.23
C ARG A 149 -13.09 -12.22 15.72
N ARG A 150 -12.91 -13.32 15.00
CA ARG A 150 -13.07 -13.36 13.54
C ARG A 150 -14.38 -14.04 13.25
N ALA A 151 -15.25 -13.37 12.52
CA ALA A 151 -16.49 -13.95 12.02
C ALA A 151 -16.35 -14.11 10.51
N LEU A 152 -16.44 -15.36 10.06
CA LEU A 152 -16.63 -15.68 8.65
C LEU A 152 -18.13 -15.51 8.40
N ALA A 153 -18.51 -14.72 7.39
CA ALA A 153 -19.87 -14.80 6.88
C ALA A 153 -19.96 -16.04 5.99
N ASP A 154 -20.94 -16.90 6.27
CA ASP A 154 -21.28 -18.06 5.44
C ASP A 154 -21.76 -17.63 4.04
#